data_AF-A0A839NM21-F1
#
_entry.id   AF-A0A839NM21-F1
#
_cell.length_a   1.000
_cell.length_b   1.000
_cell.length_c   1.000
_cell.angle_alpha   90.00
_cell.angle_beta   90.00
_cell.angle_gamma   90.00
#
_symmetry.space_group_name_H-M   'P 1'
#
loop_
_entity.id
_entity.type
_entity.pdbx_description
1 polymer ?
#
loop_
_entity_poly.entity_id
_entity_poly.type
_entity_poly.pdbx_seq_one_letter_code
_entity_poly.pdbx_strand_id
1 'polypeptide(L)'
;MNILIFNQAGVNYLQAHILGLSMTLLLIEMNEIRTDFDSWLYKWFNLTVSQLSQLQNMDPAFKQELANAIANNYAAGLTVNFIKEDKDEAEVPDKKNMVVHGLDEWQDPVGSHSTNMLILPLMIRIQYS
;
A
#
# COMPACT_ATOMS: atom_id res chain seq x y z
N MET A 1 -6.35 7.55 -17.97
CA MET A 1 -6.17 6.61 -16.85
C MET A 1 -7.42 6.67 -16.00
N ASN A 2 -8.06 5.53 -15.70
CA ASN A 2 -9.22 5.53 -14.81
C ASN A 2 -8.71 5.71 -13.38
N ILE A 3 -9.07 6.81 -12.73
CA ILE A 3 -8.71 7.06 -11.35
C ILE A 3 -9.58 6.16 -10.47
N LEU A 4 -8.95 5.35 -9.61
CA LEU A 4 -9.60 4.34 -8.78
C LEU A 4 -10.14 4.97 -7.49
N ILE A 5 -11.13 4.32 -6.88
CA ILE A 5 -11.59 4.67 -5.53
C ILE A 5 -10.67 3.97 -4.53
N PHE A 6 -10.25 4.66 -3.46
CA PHE A 6 -9.42 4.07 -2.41
C PHE A 6 -10.25 3.17 -1.48
N ASN A 7 -10.65 2.01 -2.01
CA ASN A 7 -11.38 0.94 -1.34
C ASN A 7 -10.84 -0.43 -1.79
N GLN A 8 -11.42 -1.51 -1.27
CA GLN A 8 -10.98 -2.88 -1.58
C GLN A 8 -10.95 -3.15 -3.09
N ALA A 9 -12.01 -2.78 -3.82
CA ALA A 9 -12.13 -3.06 -5.24
C ALA A 9 -11.07 -2.30 -6.07
N GLY A 10 -10.82 -1.03 -5.73
CA GLY A 10 -9.78 -0.23 -6.38
C GLY A 10 -8.39 -0.78 -6.12
N VAL A 11 -8.08 -1.16 -4.86
CA VAL A 11 -6.79 -1.78 -4.53
C VAL A 11 -6.62 -3.11 -5.26
N ASN A 12 -7.64 -3.97 -5.29
CA ASN A 12 -7.57 -5.25 -6.01
C ASN A 12 -7.30 -5.04 -7.52
N TYR A 13 -7.95 -4.06 -8.14
CA TYR A 13 -7.72 -3.72 -9.54
C TYR A 13 -6.28 -3.23 -9.78
N LEU A 14 -5.78 -2.34 -8.91
CA LEU A 14 -4.41 -1.84 -8.98
C LEU A 14 -3.40 -2.98 -8.88
N GLN A 15 -3.57 -3.87 -7.90
CA GLN A 15 -2.65 -4.99 -7.69
C GLN A 15 -2.62 -5.94 -8.89
N ALA A 16 -3.79 -6.25 -9.47
CA ALA A 16 -3.87 -7.06 -10.69
C ALA A 16 -3.18 -6.38 -11.88
N HIS A 17 -3.29 -5.05 -11.99
CA HIS A 17 -2.59 -4.28 -13.01
C HIS A 17 -1.07 -4.35 -12.83
N ILE A 18 -0.57 -4.01 -11.64
CA ILE A 18 0.86 -3.97 -11.32
C ILE A 18 1.51 -5.34 -11.52
N LEU A 19 0.89 -6.40 -10.99
CA LEU A 19 1.41 -7.77 -11.12
C LEU A 19 1.29 -8.34 -12.54
N GLY A 20 0.48 -7.73 -13.40
CA GLY A 20 0.40 -8.06 -14.83
C GLY A 20 1.43 -7.35 -15.71
N LEU A 21 2.25 -6.45 -15.14
CA LEU A 21 3.26 -5.70 -15.89
C LEU A 21 4.45 -6.57 -16.28
N SER A 22 5.12 -6.19 -17.37
CA SER A 22 6.46 -6.72 -17.67
C SER A 22 7.44 -6.37 -16.56
N MET A 23 8.49 -7.17 -16.38
CA MET A 23 9.51 -6.95 -15.33
C MET A 23 10.10 -5.53 -15.35
N THR A 24 10.35 -4.96 -16.53
CA THR A 24 10.88 -3.59 -16.67
C THR A 24 9.89 -2.55 -16.14
N LEU A 25 8.60 -2.69 -16.46
CA LEU A 25 7.57 -1.76 -16.00
C LEU A 25 7.27 -1.94 -14.51
N LEU A 26 7.29 -3.18 -14.01
CA LEU A 26 7.18 -3.46 -12.59
C LEU A 26 8.32 -2.80 -11.79
N LEU A 27 9.56 -2.85 -12.29
CA LEU A 27 10.70 -2.16 -11.67
C LEU A 27 10.51 -0.65 -11.60
N ILE A 28 9.91 -0.04 -12.62
CA ILE A 28 9.59 1.39 -12.62
C ILE A 28 8.55 1.71 -11.54
N GLU A 29 7.43 0.97 -11.49
CA GLU A 29 6.40 1.16 -10.47
C GLU A 29 6.97 0.99 -9.05
N MET A 30 7.77 -0.06 -8.81
CA MET A 30 8.40 -0.28 -7.52
C MET A 30 9.40 0.82 -7.14
N ASN A 31 10.12 1.38 -8.12
CA ASN A 31 11.00 2.51 -7.85
C ASN A 31 10.19 3.75 -7.47
N GLU A 32 9.11 4.05 -8.20
CA GLU A 32 8.23 5.18 -7.88
C GLU A 32 7.59 5.06 -6.50
N ILE A 33 7.09 3.87 -6.14
CA ILE A 33 6.54 3.59 -4.79
C ILE A 33 7.57 3.98 -3.72
N ARG A 34 8.84 3.59 -3.89
CA ARG A 34 9.91 3.83 -2.91
C ARG A 34 10.37 5.28 -2.87
N THR A 35 10.34 6.01 -3.98
CA THR A 35 10.89 7.37 -4.06
C THR A 35 9.86 8.47 -3.81
N ASP A 36 8.61 8.28 -4.23
CA ASP A 36 7.54 9.27 -4.11
C ASP A 36 6.19 8.56 -3.96
N PHE A 37 5.99 7.98 -2.78
CA PHE A 37 4.81 7.19 -2.45
C PHE A 37 3.50 7.99 -2.57
N ASP A 38 3.53 9.27 -2.19
CA ASP A 38 2.36 10.14 -2.25
C ASP A 38 1.95 10.35 -3.71
N SER A 39 2.87 10.78 -4.57
CA SER A 39 2.59 10.95 -6.00
C SER A 39 2.16 9.64 -6.67
N TRP A 40 2.77 8.51 -6.29
CA TRP A 40 2.36 7.20 -6.81
C TRP A 40 0.91 6.86 -6.43
N LEU A 41 0.51 7.07 -5.17
CA LEU A 41 -0.88 6.88 -4.74
C LEU A 41 -1.85 7.79 -5.50
N TYR A 42 -1.48 9.05 -5.75
CA TYR A 42 -2.30 10.00 -6.50
C TYR A 42 -2.49 9.66 -7.97
N LYS A 43 -1.50 9.02 -8.60
CA LYS A 43 -1.67 8.52 -9.97
C LYS A 43 -2.83 7.53 -10.03
N TRP A 44 -2.95 6.68 -9.01
CA TRP A 44 -3.88 5.56 -9.02
C TRP A 44 -5.23 5.86 -8.38
N PHE A 45 -5.28 6.64 -7.31
CA PHE A 45 -6.48 6.81 -6.49
C PHE A 45 -6.98 8.26 -6.42
N ASN A 46 -8.31 8.40 -6.45
CA ASN A 46 -9.00 9.65 -6.15
C ASN A 46 -9.13 9.77 -4.63
N LEU A 47 -8.11 10.30 -3.97
CA LEU A 47 -8.10 10.48 -2.52
C LEU A 47 -9.00 11.66 -2.14
N THR A 48 -9.84 11.46 -1.12
CA THR A 48 -10.62 12.56 -0.54
C THR A 48 -9.70 13.52 0.23
N VAL A 49 -10.15 14.74 0.49
CA VAL A 49 -9.35 15.74 1.23
C VAL A 49 -8.90 15.22 2.59
N SER A 50 -9.75 14.43 3.27
CA SER A 50 -9.44 13.83 4.56
C SER A 50 -8.39 12.71 4.43
N GLN A 51 -8.49 11.85 3.42
CA GLN A 51 -7.49 10.81 3.13
C GLN A 51 -6.14 11.43 2.77
N LEU A 52 -6.14 12.51 2.01
CA LEU A 52 -4.93 13.24 1.71
C LEU A 52 -4.29 13.83 2.98
N SER A 53 -5.07 14.52 3.79
CA SER A 53 -4.56 15.09 5.04
C SER A 53 -3.97 14.00 5.94
N GLN A 54 -4.58 12.81 5.98
CA GLN A 54 -4.05 11.67 6.72
C GLN A 54 -2.71 11.17 6.15
N LEU A 55 -2.61 11.04 4.83
CA LEU A 55 -1.37 10.64 4.17
C LEU A 55 -0.25 11.65 4.44
N GLN A 56 -0.53 12.94 4.36
CA GLN A 56 0.44 14.01 4.61
C GLN A 56 0.90 14.10 6.07
N ASN A 57 0.01 13.78 7.02
CA ASN A 57 0.31 13.79 8.45
C ASN A 57 0.85 12.45 8.98
N MET A 58 0.98 11.44 8.12
CA MET A 58 1.58 10.15 8.48
C MET A 58 3.06 10.35 8.84
N ASP A 59 3.53 9.64 9.86
CA ASP A 59 4.94 9.65 10.23
C ASP A 59 5.82 9.30 9.00
N PRO A 60 6.81 10.15 8.63
CA PRO A 60 7.57 9.94 7.41
C PRO A 60 8.38 8.64 7.37
N ALA A 61 8.93 8.21 8.52
CA ALA A 61 9.70 6.98 8.58
C ALA A 61 8.78 5.78 8.36
N PHE A 62 7.66 5.75 9.07
CA PHE A 62 6.64 4.73 8.89
C PHE A 62 6.05 4.70 7.47
N LYS A 63 5.82 5.87 6.85
CA LYS A 63 5.37 5.94 5.46
C LYS A 63 6.40 5.32 4.50
N GLN A 64 7.68 5.60 4.70
CA GLN A 64 8.74 5.03 3.89
C GLN A 64 8.86 3.51 4.07
N GLU A 65 8.74 3.03 5.31
CA GLU A 65 8.70 1.59 5.61
C GLU A 65 7.53 0.91 4.91
N LEU A 66 6.34 1.51 4.96
CA LEU A 66 5.14 1.01 4.28
C LEU A 66 5.35 0.95 2.76
N ALA A 67 5.89 2.02 2.17
CA ALA A 67 6.20 2.07 0.74
C ALA A 67 7.19 0.98 0.32
N ASN A 68 8.27 0.81 1.08
CA ASN A 68 9.27 -0.23 0.85
C ASN A 68 8.63 -1.63 0.92
N ALA A 69 7.80 -1.87 1.93
CA ALA A 69 7.13 -3.14 2.12
C ALA A 69 6.15 -3.47 0.99
N ILE A 70 5.36 -2.51 0.53
CA ILE A 70 4.46 -2.68 -0.63
C ILE A 70 5.28 -3.02 -1.88
N ALA A 71 6.35 -2.27 -2.14
CA ALA A 71 7.21 -2.50 -3.31
C ALA A 71 7.89 -3.89 -3.25
N ASN A 72 8.34 -4.33 -2.07
CA ASN A 72 8.94 -5.65 -1.89
C ASN A 72 7.91 -6.78 -2.05
N ASN A 73 6.66 -6.57 -1.60
CA ASN A 73 5.57 -7.53 -1.81
C ASN A 73 5.30 -7.75 -3.31
N TYR A 74 5.21 -6.66 -4.09
CA TYR A 74 5.05 -6.74 -5.54
C TYR A 74 6.29 -7.32 -6.24
N ALA A 75 7.51 -7.03 -5.76
CA ALA A 75 8.74 -7.63 -6.28
C ALA A 75 8.74 -9.16 -6.16
N ALA A 76 8.14 -9.67 -5.08
CA ALA A 76 7.97 -11.11 -4.83
C ALA A 76 6.78 -11.73 -5.57
N GLY A 77 6.04 -10.95 -6.37
CA GLY A 77 4.86 -11.41 -7.08
C GLY A 77 3.64 -11.65 -6.18
N LEU A 78 3.62 -11.03 -5.00
CA LEU A 78 2.54 -11.16 -4.02
C LEU A 78 1.66 -9.93 -4.00
N THR A 79 0.39 -10.12 -3.64
CA THR A 79 -0.56 -9.04 -3.35
C THR A 79 -0.49 -8.67 -1.88
N VAL A 80 -0.63 -7.38 -1.57
CA VAL A 80 -0.90 -6.88 -0.23
C VAL A 80 -2.34 -7.24 0.18
N ASN A 81 -2.49 -7.81 1.37
CA ASN A 81 -3.78 -8.08 1.97
C ASN A 81 -4.35 -6.78 2.56
N PHE A 82 -5.04 -6.03 1.72
CA PHE A 82 -5.72 -4.80 2.11
C PHE A 82 -7.11 -5.12 2.66
N ILE A 83 -7.49 -4.47 3.76
CA ILE A 83 -8.83 -4.46 4.33
C ILE A 83 -9.15 -3.03 4.75
N LYS A 84 -10.25 -2.48 4.24
CA LYS A 84 -10.75 -1.17 4.66
C LYS A 84 -12.21 -1.30 5.04
N GLU A 85 -12.54 -0.88 6.25
CA GLU A 85 -13.93 -0.76 6.67
C GLU A 85 -14.58 0.42 5.92
N ASP A 86 -15.78 0.20 5.40
CA ASP A 86 -16.57 1.27 4.78
C ASP A 86 -17.44 1.89 5.87
N LYS A 87 -17.12 3.14 6.24
CA LYS A 87 -18.04 4.03 6.97
C LYS A 87 -18.42 5.17 6.04
N ASP A 88 -19.70 5.56 6.08
CA ASP A 88 -20.17 6.77 5.42
C ASP A 88 -19.41 7.97 6.01
N GLU A 89 -18.67 8.68 5.16
CA GLU A 89 -17.79 9.81 5.56
C GLU A 89 -18.55 11.01 6.15
N ALA A 90 -19.88 10.91 6.29
CA ALA A 90 -20.79 11.97 6.74
C ALA A 90 -20.96 12.06 8.26
N GLU A 91 -20.64 11.03 9.04
CA GLU A 91 -20.85 11.02 10.50
C GLU A 91 -19.53 10.96 11.27
N VAL A 92 -19.12 12.12 11.79
CA VAL A 92 -18.14 12.32 12.88
C VAL A 92 -16.69 11.90 12.55
N PRO A 93 -15.65 12.66 12.99
CA PRO A 93 -14.27 12.21 12.83
C PRO A 93 -13.99 11.11 13.86
N ASP A 94 -14.49 9.90 13.59
CA ASP A 94 -14.07 8.71 14.29
C ASP A 94 -12.56 8.54 14.12
N LYS A 95 -11.89 8.10 15.19
CA LYS A 95 -10.45 7.89 15.15
C LYS A 95 -10.19 6.72 14.20
N LYS A 96 -9.53 7.01 13.07
CA LYS A 96 -9.08 5.95 12.17
C LYS A 96 -7.80 5.34 12.73
N ASN A 97 -7.80 4.02 12.88
CA ASN A 97 -6.61 3.27 13.24
C ASN A 97 -6.15 2.48 12.02
N MET A 98 -4.88 2.63 11.65
CA MET A 98 -4.24 1.78 10.66
C MET A 98 -3.40 0.73 11.38
N VAL A 99 -3.64 -0.53 11.06
CA VAL A 99 -2.89 -1.67 11.58
C VAL A 99 -2.17 -2.33 10.40
N VAL A 100 -0.87 -2.50 10.53
CA VAL A 100 -0.03 -3.13 9.50
C VAL A 100 0.66 -4.35 10.12
N HIS A 101 0.56 -5.50 9.47
CA HIS A 101 1.22 -6.74 9.89
C HIS A 101 2.21 -7.23 8.83
N GLY A 102 3.35 -7.75 9.28
CA GLY A 102 4.46 -8.22 8.43
C GLY A 102 5.32 -7.08 7.88
N LEU A 103 5.21 -5.86 8.41
CA LEU A 103 5.95 -4.70 7.88
C LEU A 103 7.47 -4.93 7.91
N ASP A 104 7.96 -5.48 9.02
CA ASP A 104 9.36 -5.82 9.31
C ASP A 104 9.93 -6.85 8.33
N GLU A 105 9.16 -7.89 7.99
CA GLU A 105 9.55 -8.95 7.05
C GLU A 105 9.80 -8.42 5.63
N TRP A 106 9.23 -7.26 5.31
CA TRP A 106 9.26 -6.68 3.97
C TRP A 106 10.07 -5.39 3.88
N GLN A 107 10.86 -5.01 4.89
CA GLN A 107 11.69 -3.80 4.80
C GLN A 107 12.96 -4.00 3.96
N ASP A 108 13.46 -5.24 3.84
CA ASP A 108 14.67 -5.56 3.09
C ASP A 108 14.39 -5.94 1.62
N PRO A 109 15.06 -5.30 0.63
CA PRO A 109 14.92 -5.66 -0.77
C PRO A 109 15.58 -7.02 -1.06
N VAL A 110 14.81 -8.11 -1.01
CA VAL A 110 15.01 -9.46 -1.60
C VAL A 110 16.42 -10.08 -1.50
N GLY A 111 17.26 -9.66 -0.54
CA GLY A 111 18.69 -9.99 -0.52
C GLY A 111 19.21 -10.75 0.71
N SER A 112 18.43 -10.94 1.77
CA SER A 112 18.99 -11.46 3.03
C SER A 112 18.08 -12.37 3.87
N HIS A 113 17.04 -12.98 3.30
CA HIS A 113 16.18 -13.88 4.08
C HIS A 113 16.33 -15.34 3.63
N SER A 114 16.85 -16.13 4.58
CA SER A 114 17.15 -17.55 4.48
C SER A 114 15.94 -18.40 4.08
N THR A 115 16.21 -19.47 3.34
CA THR A 115 15.33 -20.32 2.53
C THR A 115 14.22 -21.13 3.23
N ASN A 116 13.68 -20.71 4.38
CA ASN A 116 12.60 -21.47 5.04
C ASN A 116 11.57 -20.65 5.85
N MET A 117 11.51 -19.32 5.68
CA MET A 117 10.38 -18.56 6.25
C MET A 117 9.17 -18.62 5.32
N LEU A 118 8.00 -18.96 5.87
CA LEU A 118 6.71 -18.66 5.24
C LEU A 118 6.65 -17.14 5.10
N ILE A 119 6.91 -16.64 3.90
CA ILE A 119 6.76 -15.22 3.60
C ILE A 119 5.27 -14.89 3.71
N LEU A 120 4.88 -14.17 4.77
CA LEU A 120 3.49 -13.76 4.97
C LEU A 120 3.22 -12.52 4.11
N PRO A 121 2.15 -12.49 3.31
CA PRO A 121 1.79 -11.28 2.59
C PRO A 121 1.57 -10.11 3.56
N LEU A 122 2.08 -8.93 3.20
CA LEU A 122 1.85 -7.70 3.94
C LEU A 122 0.35 -7.49 4.13
N MET A 123 -0.12 -7.27 5.35
CA MET A 123 -1.51 -6.94 5.62
C MET A 123 -1.63 -5.48 6.05
N ILE A 124 -2.56 -4.75 5.44
CA ILE A 124 -2.92 -3.38 5.80
C ILE A 124 -4.41 -3.35 6.12
N ARG A 125 -4.75 -3.06 7.38
CA ARG A 125 -6.13 -2.88 7.83
C ARG A 125 -6.38 -1.44 8.26
N ILE A 126 -7.40 -0.82 7.68
CA ILE A 126 -7.91 0.50 8.09
C ILE A 126 -9.27 0.29 8.74
N GLN A 127 -9.36 0.62 10.04
CA GLN A 127 -10.57 0.48 10.85
C GLN A 127 -10.94 1.81 11.51
N TYR A 128 -12.23 1.98 11.83
CA TYR A 128 -12.76 3.16 12.48
C TYR A 128 -13.14 2.82 13.91
N SER A 129 -12.59 3.54 14.90
CA SER A 129 -12.98 3.43 16.31
C SER A 129 -13.94 4.52 16.73
#